data_AF-A0A444XEN9-F1
#
_entry.id   AF-A0A444XEN9-F1
#
_cell.length_a   1.000
_cell.length_b   1.000
_cell.length_c   1.000
_cell.angle_alpha   90.00
_cell.angle_beta   90.00
_cell.angle_gamma   90.00
#
_symmetry.space_group_name_H-M   'P 1'
#
loop_
_entity.id
_entity.type
_entity.pdbx_description
1 polymer ?
#
loop_
_entity_poly.entity_id
_entity_poly.type
_entity_poly.pdbx_seq_one_letter_code
_entity_poly.pdbx_strand_id
1 'polypeptide(L)'
;MPIYDYVYGTMDKSSDKTYEMSLKREEGSVDVVHLTHLTTPESIYYLRLGFSSLASTPQSSKWYLYLLWPLTLWTSLMTWFYGKTFVLERNNFKMLNLQSWVIPRFHVQVRFL
;
A
#
# COMPACT_ATOMS: atom_id res chain seq x y z
N MET A 1 9.03 -9.25 -11.32
CA MET A 1 9.04 -8.54 -12.63
C MET A 1 7.62 -8.40 -13.15
N PRO A 2 7.34 -7.42 -14.02
CA PRO A 2 6.05 -7.32 -14.71
C PRO A 2 5.81 -8.55 -15.60
N ILE A 3 4.56 -9.00 -15.68
CA ILE A 3 4.14 -10.13 -16.54
C ILE A 3 4.44 -9.83 -18.02
N TYR A 4 4.39 -8.56 -18.42
CA TYR A 4 4.68 -8.11 -19.78
C TYR A 4 6.08 -8.55 -20.25
N ASP A 5 7.11 -8.39 -19.42
CA ASP A 5 8.49 -8.76 -19.80
C ASP A 5 8.65 -10.27 -20.04
N TYR A 6 7.84 -11.08 -19.35
CA TYR A 6 7.79 -12.53 -19.55
C TYR A 6 7.13 -12.88 -20.90
N VAL A 7 6.02 -12.22 -21.24
CA VAL A 7 5.29 -12.45 -22.51
C VAL A 7 6.15 -12.09 -23.72
N TYR A 8 6.94 -11.03 -23.63
CA TYR A 8 7.77 -10.55 -24.74
C TYR A 8 9.21 -11.11 -24.74
N GLY A 9 9.56 -11.97 -23.78
CA GLY A 9 10.88 -12.58 -23.71
C GLY A 9 12.03 -11.59 -23.45
N THR A 10 11.73 -10.38 -22.96
CA THR A 10 12.69 -9.34 -22.61
C THR A 10 13.19 -9.47 -21.17
N MET A 11 13.04 -10.66 -20.58
CA MET A 11 13.37 -10.93 -19.20
C MET A 11 14.89 -10.82 -18.97
N ASP A 12 15.29 -9.82 -18.18
CA ASP A 12 16.66 -9.72 -17.71
C ASP A 12 16.93 -10.71 -16.56
N LYS A 13 17.99 -11.50 -16.72
CA LYS A 13 18.39 -12.57 -15.78
C LYS A 13 18.98 -12.04 -14.46
N SER A 14 19.34 -10.76 -14.40
CA SER A 14 19.92 -10.15 -13.19
C SER A 14 18.86 -9.68 -12.18
N SER A 15 17.60 -9.59 -12.61
CA SER A 15 16.48 -9.15 -11.79
C SER A 15 16.21 -10.06 -10.59
N ASP A 16 16.27 -11.38 -10.78
CA ASP A 16 16.06 -12.37 -9.73
C ASP A 16 17.11 -12.23 -8.63
N LYS A 17 18.37 -11.97 -8.99
CA LYS A 17 19.43 -11.71 -8.00
C LYS A 17 19.14 -10.47 -7.16
N THR A 18 18.58 -9.43 -7.76
CA THR A 18 18.23 -8.20 -7.06
C THR A 18 17.07 -8.43 -6.09
N TYR A 19 16.09 -9.24 -6.49
CA TYR A 19 14.96 -9.64 -5.64
C TYR A 19 15.41 -10.53 -4.46
N GLU A 20 16.23 -11.53 -4.72
CA GLU A 20 16.80 -12.41 -3.69
C GLU A 20 17.66 -11.62 -2.68
N MET A 21 18.41 -10.63 -3.15
CA MET A 21 19.17 -9.74 -2.27
C MET A 21 18.28 -8.80 -1.45
N SER A 22 17.13 -8.37 -1.97
CA SER A 22 16.21 -7.52 -1.22
C SER A 22 15.48 -8.28 -0.11
N LEU A 23 15.17 -9.57 -0.34
CA LEU A 23 14.59 -10.48 0.65
C LEU A 23 15.53 -10.78 1.82
N LYS A 24 16.82 -10.97 1.55
CA LYS A 24 17.84 -11.29 2.57
C LYS A 24 18.30 -10.09 3.39
N ARG A 25 17.82 -8.89 3.06
CA ARG A 25 18.28 -7.65 3.69
C ARG A 25 17.65 -7.48 5.07
N GLU A 26 18.48 -7.43 6.10
CA GLU A 26 18.05 -7.16 7.48
C GLU A 26 17.37 -5.79 7.61
N GLU A 27 16.43 -5.68 8.55
CA GLU A 27 15.71 -4.45 8.86
C GLU A 27 16.67 -3.42 9.48
N GLY A 28 17.37 -2.66 8.64
CA GLY A 28 18.21 -1.55 9.10
C GLY A 28 17.40 -0.45 9.81
N SER A 29 18.10 0.44 10.52
CA SER A 29 17.49 1.61 11.17
C SER A 29 16.71 2.45 10.17
N VAL A 30 15.46 2.76 10.50
CA VAL A 30 14.58 3.55 9.63
C VAL A 30 14.87 5.03 9.84
N ASP A 31 15.25 5.72 8.77
CA ASP A 31 15.57 7.15 8.85
C ASP A 31 14.30 8.01 8.85
N VAL A 32 13.28 7.60 8.07
CA VAL A 32 12.02 8.34 7.92
C VAL A 32 10.85 7.37 7.80
N VAL A 33 9.84 7.56 8.66
CA VAL A 33 8.58 6.82 8.64
C VAL A 33 7.44 7.75 8.19
N HIS A 34 6.80 7.40 7.08
CA HIS A 34 5.55 8.02 6.64
C HIS A 34 4.37 7.25 7.22
N LEU A 35 3.54 7.93 8.02
CA LEU A 35 2.35 7.33 8.60
C LEU A 35 1.13 7.64 7.73
N THR A 36 0.61 6.63 7.05
CA THR A 36 -0.64 6.75 6.30
C THR A 36 -1.81 6.49 7.25
N HIS A 37 -2.62 7.52 7.47
CA HIS A 37 -3.77 7.44 8.37
C HIS A 37 -5.01 7.00 7.59
N LEU A 38 -5.54 5.82 7.90
CA LEU A 38 -6.79 5.34 7.31
C LEU A 38 -7.99 5.85 8.10
N THR A 39 -8.41 7.10 7.85
CA THR A 39 -9.56 7.71 8.53
C THR A 39 -10.89 7.31 7.89
N THR A 40 -10.94 7.18 6.56
CA THR A 40 -12.16 6.81 5.80
C THR A 40 -12.00 5.44 5.13
N PRO A 41 -13.09 4.67 4.90
CA PRO A 41 -13.00 3.39 4.18
C PRO A 41 -12.40 3.54 2.77
N GLU A 42 -12.61 4.67 2.12
CA GLU A 42 -12.09 4.97 0.78
C GLU A 42 -10.58 5.22 0.76
N SER A 43 -9.97 5.58 1.90
CA SER A 43 -8.53 5.87 1.99
C SER A 43 -7.64 4.68 1.64
N ILE A 44 -8.18 3.46 1.69
CA ILE A 44 -7.52 2.22 1.27
C ILE A 44 -7.15 2.26 -0.21
N TYR A 45 -7.95 2.92 -1.06
CA TYR A 45 -7.66 3.04 -2.49
C TYR A 45 -6.52 4.00 -2.81
N TYR A 46 -6.15 4.86 -1.87
CA TYR A 46 -5.01 5.75 -2.02
C TYR A 46 -3.70 5.09 -1.61
N LEU A 47 -3.77 3.86 -1.06
CA LEU A 47 -2.58 3.07 -0.79
C LEU A 47 -1.94 2.66 -2.11
N ARG A 48 -0.61 2.77 -2.16
CA ARG A 48 0.18 2.38 -3.34
C ARG A 48 0.08 0.87 -3.63
N LEU A 49 -0.19 0.06 -2.60
CA LEU A 49 -0.50 -1.37 -2.78
C LEU A 49 -1.97 -1.53 -3.19
N GLY A 50 -2.17 -2.16 -4.35
CA GLY A 50 -3.48 -2.38 -4.94
C GLY A 50 -3.61 -1.66 -6.27
N PHE A 51 -4.26 -0.50 -6.27
CA PHE A 51 -4.58 0.23 -7.49
C PHE A 51 -3.68 1.47 -7.63
N SER A 52 -2.54 1.32 -8.31
CA SER A 52 -1.60 2.42 -8.56
C SER A 52 -2.26 3.64 -9.25
N SER A 53 -3.25 3.39 -10.10
CA SER A 53 -4.05 4.44 -10.76
C SER A 53 -4.93 5.25 -9.79
N LEU A 54 -5.43 4.63 -8.71
CA LEU A 54 -6.21 5.33 -7.68
C LEU A 54 -5.30 6.06 -6.70
N ALA A 55 -4.15 5.47 -6.38
CA ALA A 55 -3.13 6.10 -5.54
C ALA A 55 -2.52 7.37 -6.16
N SER A 56 -2.51 7.50 -7.50
CA SER A 56 -2.02 8.71 -8.17
C SER A 56 -3.01 9.88 -8.12
N THR A 57 -4.29 9.62 -7.84
CA THR A 57 -5.35 10.63 -7.78
C THR A 57 -6.06 10.60 -6.43
N PRO A 58 -5.34 10.92 -5.33
CA PRO A 58 -5.92 10.92 -4.01
C PRO A 58 -7.10 11.90 -3.94
N GLN A 59 -8.17 11.50 -3.25
CA GLN A 59 -9.37 12.32 -3.01
C GLN A 59 -10.21 12.65 -4.25
N SER A 60 -10.26 11.77 -5.26
CA SER A 60 -11.23 11.87 -6.34
C SER A 60 -12.49 11.06 -6.03
N SER A 61 -13.63 11.73 -5.83
CA SER A 61 -14.93 11.06 -5.75
C SER A 61 -15.35 10.63 -7.15
N LYS A 62 -15.14 9.34 -7.46
CA LYS A 62 -15.51 8.74 -8.74
C LYS A 62 -16.71 7.82 -8.54
N TRP A 63 -17.64 7.85 -9.49
CA TRP A 63 -18.85 7.03 -9.44
C TRP A 63 -18.56 5.52 -9.31
N TYR A 64 -17.46 5.03 -9.89
CA TYR A 64 -17.11 3.61 -9.84
C TYR A 64 -16.59 3.17 -8.46
N LEU A 65 -16.17 4.09 -7.59
CA LEU A 65 -15.79 3.75 -6.21
C LEU A 65 -17.01 3.22 -5.43
N TYR A 66 -18.21 3.74 -5.75
CA TYR A 66 -19.45 3.19 -5.22
C TYR A 66 -19.69 1.75 -5.68
N LEU A 67 -19.24 1.34 -6.86
CA LEU A 67 -19.34 -0.07 -7.29
C LEU A 67 -18.40 -0.97 -6.47
N LEU A 68 -17.27 -0.43 -6.02
CA LEU A 68 -16.26 -1.13 -5.22
C LEU A 68 -16.62 -1.17 -3.73
N TRP A 69 -17.80 -0.72 -3.32
CA TRP A 69 -18.27 -0.76 -1.94
C TRP A 69 -18.11 -2.13 -1.23
N PRO A 70 -18.32 -3.31 -1.86
CA PRO A 70 -18.17 -4.57 -1.15
C PRO A 70 -16.70 -4.82 -0.77
N LEU A 71 -15.77 -4.37 -1.61
CA LEU A 71 -14.34 -4.45 -1.37
C LEU A 71 -13.91 -3.50 -0.25
N THR A 72 -14.48 -2.28 -0.18
CA THR A 72 -14.23 -1.38 0.97
C THR A 72 -14.70 -1.98 2.28
N LEU A 73 -15.86 -2.63 2.30
CA LEU A 73 -16.38 -3.27 3.51
C LEU A 73 -15.52 -4.46 3.92
N TRP A 74 -15.14 -5.31 2.97
CA TRP A 74 -14.26 -6.45 3.24
C TRP A 74 -12.93 -6.01 3.85
N THR A 75 -12.28 -5.01 3.24
CA THR A 75 -10.99 -4.51 3.71
C THR A 75 -11.11 -3.78 5.06
N SER A 76 -12.20 -3.05 5.30
CA SER A 76 -12.51 -2.47 6.60
C SER A 76 -12.70 -3.55 7.69
N LEU A 77 -13.44 -4.63 7.39
CA LEU A 77 -13.62 -5.76 8.30
C LEU A 77 -12.29 -6.45 8.62
N MET A 78 -11.48 -6.77 7.60
CA MET A 78 -10.14 -7.33 7.81
C MET A 78 -9.31 -6.43 8.72
N THR A 79 -9.33 -5.14 8.45
CA THR A 79 -8.57 -4.15 9.19
C THR A 79 -9.04 -4.03 10.65
N TRP A 80 -10.35 -4.15 10.91
CA TRP A 80 -10.91 -4.24 12.26
C TRP A 80 -10.46 -5.51 13.00
N PHE A 81 -10.52 -6.68 12.34
CA PHE A 81 -10.06 -7.94 12.91
C PHE A 81 -8.55 -7.93 13.23
N TYR A 82 -7.72 -7.36 12.35
CA TYR A 82 -6.27 -7.36 12.53
C TYR A 82 -5.79 -6.25 13.46
N GLY A 83 -6.43 -5.07 13.48
CA GLY A 83 -6.21 -3.99 14.46
C GLY A 83 -4.78 -3.49 14.65
N LYS A 84 -3.84 -3.95 13.82
CA LYS A 84 -2.40 -3.76 13.98
C LYS A 84 -1.84 -2.93 12.84
N THR A 85 -0.89 -2.07 13.19
CA THR A 85 -0.10 -1.32 12.22
C THR A 85 0.71 -2.28 11.37
N PHE A 86 0.70 -2.10 10.05
CA PHE A 86 1.51 -2.89 9.13
C PHE A 86 2.38 -1.99 8.25
N VAL A 87 3.54 -2.52 7.86
CA VAL A 87 4.46 -1.84 6.93
C VAL A 87 3.94 -2.06 5.51
N LEU A 88 3.54 -0.98 4.85
CA LEU A 88 3.00 -1.01 3.49
C LEU A 88 4.13 -0.99 2.45
N GLU A 89 5.08 -0.09 2.61
CA GLU A 89 6.13 0.12 1.63
C GLU A 89 7.46 0.37 2.34
N ARG A 90 8.52 -0.25 1.82
CA ARG A 90 9.90 -0.03 2.27
C ARG A 90 10.73 0.35 1.04
N ASN A 91 11.09 1.62 0.94
CA ASN A 91 11.97 2.13 -0.09
C ASN A 91 13.32 2.48 0.53
N ASN A 92 14.37 1.83 0.06
CA ASN A 92 15.73 2.21 0.40
C ASN A 92 16.35 2.94 -0.79
N PHE A 93 16.60 4.23 -0.61
CA PHE A 93 17.59 4.94 -1.39
C PHE A 93 18.93 4.79 -0.67
N LYS A 94 20.05 4.73 -1.40
CA LYS A 94 21.40 4.39 -0.88
C LYS A 94 21.75 4.97 0.50
N MET A 95 21.23 6.15 0.86
CA MET A 95 21.47 6.84 2.14
C MET A 95 20.21 7.08 2.99
N LEU A 96 19.00 6.73 2.49
CA LEU A 96 17.73 7.01 3.17
C LEU A 96 16.82 5.78 3.13
N ASN A 97 16.48 5.27 4.31
CA ASN A 97 15.45 4.26 4.50
C ASN A 97 14.09 4.92 4.73
N LEU A 98 13.25 4.92 3.71
CA LEU A 98 11.85 5.36 3.77
C LEU A 98 10.96 4.15 4.05
N GLN A 99 10.15 4.23 5.10
CA GLN A 99 9.09 3.26 5.34
C GLN A 99 7.74 3.95 5.42
N SER A 100 6.74 3.38 4.77
CA SER A 100 5.35 3.82 4.89
C SER A 100 4.60 2.83 5.76
N TRP A 101 4.14 3.26 6.92
CA TRP A 101 3.36 2.44 7.84
C TRP A 101 1.91 2.85 7.75
N VAL A 102 1.04 1.86 7.69
CA VAL A 102 -0.40 2.07 7.70
C VAL A 102 -0.90 1.86 9.12
N ILE A 103 -1.55 2.89 9.65
CA ILE A 103 -2.20 2.82 10.94
C ILE A 103 -3.70 2.64 10.69
N PRO A 104 -4.24 1.43 10.91
CA PRO A 104 -5.67 1.18 10.76
C PRO A 104 -6.44 1.72 11.96
N ARG A 105 -6.60 3.05 12.00
CA ARG A 105 -7.45 3.73 12.97
C ARG A 105 -8.59 4.42 12.24
N PHE A 106 -9.60 3.62 11.89
CA PHE A 106 -10.89 4.16 11.48
C PHE A 106 -11.51 4.85 12.69
N HIS A 107 -11.34 6.17 12.78
CA HIS A 107 -12.14 6.97 13.69
C HIS A 107 -13.55 7.00 13.10
N VAL A 108 -14.44 6.19 13.64
CA VAL A 108 -15.88 6.32 13.38
C VAL A 108 -16.33 7.63 14.03
N GLN A 109 -16.14 8.75 13.33
CA GLN A 109 -16.81 9.98 13.71
C GLN A 109 -18.22 9.92 13.13
N VAL A 110 -19.14 9.26 13.85
CA VAL A 110 -20.57 9.35 13.54
C VAL A 110 -20.99 10.79 13.82
N ARG A 111 -21.00 11.61 12.78
CA ARG A 111 -21.71 12.89 12.82
C ARG A 111 -23.19 12.54 12.63
N PHE A 112 -23.87 12.20 13.73
CA PHE A 112 -25.31 12.23 13.76
C PHE A 112 -25.73 13.66 13.39
N LEU A 113 -26.44 13.78 12.27
CA LEU A 113 -27.01 15.02 11.78
C LEU A 113 -28.53 14.84 11.80
#